data_AF-A0AAU4D7T9-F1
#
_entry.id   AF-A0AAU4D7T9-F1
#
_cell.length_a   1.000
_cell.length_b   1.000
_cell.length_c   1.000
_cell.angle_alpha   90.00
_cell.angle_beta   90.00
_cell.angle_gamma   90.00
#
_symmetry.space_group_name_H-M   'P 1'
#
loop_
_entity.id
_entity.type
_entity.pdbx_description
1 polymer ?
#
loop_
_entity_poly.entity_id
_entity_poly.type
_entity_poly.pdbx_seq_one_letter_code
_entity_poly.pdbx_strand_id
1 'polypeptide(L)'
;MARYTKEHKQETRQRIIATAGRRLKQDGIDGSGVATLMKDAGLTNGTFYAYFASKDELVATAVADQMRAQHANIVARAAPGRAGLEQLVRWYFSTEQRDNIEDGCPNAALLDEIARSTDPTRQAYTEGALVLIDGFAARLAPHDPPSARLKSLSLLGMLAGTLQLSRALTDQQLADELLEQGIRTALALLDAEQHD
;
A
#
# COMPACT_ATOMS: atom_id res chain seq x y z
N MET A 1 17.20 18.97 31.24
CA MET A 1 16.59 18.21 30.12
C MET A 1 15.18 18.73 29.91
N ALA A 2 14.90 19.33 28.76
CA ALA A 2 13.54 19.74 28.42
C ALA A 2 12.66 18.49 28.30
N ARG A 3 11.64 18.38 29.14
CA ARG A 3 10.65 17.30 29.08
C ARG A 3 9.79 17.58 27.84
N TYR A 4 10.06 16.85 26.75
CA TYR A 4 9.28 16.96 25.52
C TYR A 4 7.78 16.81 25.83
N THR A 5 6.96 17.65 25.20
CA THR A 5 5.51 17.57 25.36
C THR A 5 4.99 16.29 24.73
N LYS A 6 3.78 15.87 25.13
CA LYS A 6 3.16 14.67 24.55
C LYS A 6 2.96 14.84 23.04
N GLU A 7 2.66 16.06 22.58
CA GLU A 7 2.54 16.36 21.15
C GLU A 7 3.86 16.11 20.41
N HIS A 8 4.99 16.62 20.92
CA HIS A 8 6.30 16.43 20.27
C HIS A 8 6.69 14.95 20.16
N LYS A 9 6.40 14.15 21.19
CA LYS A 9 6.63 12.70 21.15
C LYS A 9 5.78 12.03 20.07
N GLN A 10 4.51 12.43 19.94
CA GLN A 10 3.62 11.87 18.93
C GLN A 10 4.05 12.26 17.50
N GLU A 11 4.39 13.54 17.27
CA GLU A 11 4.89 14.03 15.98
C GLU A 11 6.15 13.27 15.55
N THR A 12 7.08 13.07 16.49
CA THR A 12 8.31 12.32 16.22
C THR A 12 8.01 10.85 15.91
N ARG A 13 7.09 10.23 16.66
CA ARG A 13 6.64 8.85 16.38
C ARG A 13 6.06 8.75 14.96
N GLN A 14 5.20 9.69 14.55
CA GLN A 14 4.64 9.69 13.20
C GLN A 14 5.69 9.92 12.12
N ARG A 15 6.68 10.77 12.36
CA ARG A 15 7.81 10.94 11.44
C ARG A 15 8.59 9.65 11.25
N ILE A 16 8.84 8.89 12.31
CA ILE A 16 9.49 7.56 12.23
C ILE A 16 8.63 6.61 11.38
N ILE A 17 7.32 6.55 11.63
CA ILE A 17 6.39 5.68 10.90
C ILE A 17 6.35 6.00 9.41
N ALA A 18 6.17 7.28 9.06
CA ALA A 18 6.08 7.70 7.67
C ALA A 18 7.39 7.43 6.92
N THR A 19 8.52 7.66 7.57
CA THR A 19 9.84 7.43 6.96
C THR A 19 10.14 5.95 6.83
N ALA A 20 9.75 5.14 7.82
CA ALA A 20 9.83 3.69 7.72
C ALA A 20 8.95 3.17 6.59
N GLY A 21 7.72 3.65 6.44
CA GLY A 21 6.84 3.26 5.33
C GLY A 21 7.47 3.45 3.96
N ARG A 22 8.13 4.60 3.71
CA ARG A 22 8.85 4.86 2.46
C ARG A 22 10.05 3.93 2.28
N ARG A 23 10.90 3.84 3.31
CA ARG A 23 12.13 3.02 3.29
C ARG A 23 11.81 1.53 3.08
N LEU A 24 10.78 1.01 3.74
CA LEU A 24 10.33 -0.37 3.58
C LEU A 24 9.92 -0.65 2.13
N LYS A 25 9.16 0.25 1.49
CA LYS A 25 8.76 0.05 0.08
C LYS A 25 9.94 0.10 -0.88
N GLN A 26 10.97 0.93 -0.60
CA GLN A 26 12.16 1.05 -1.44
C GLN A 26 13.11 -0.15 -1.31
N ASP A 27 13.45 -0.51 -0.07
CA ASP A 27 14.57 -1.41 0.22
C ASP A 27 14.12 -2.74 0.83
N GLY A 28 12.81 -2.94 0.98
CA GLY A 28 12.23 -4.09 1.65
C GLY A 28 12.27 -4.03 3.16
N ILE A 29 11.59 -4.96 3.82
CA ILE A 29 11.57 -5.08 5.28
C ILE A 29 12.94 -5.49 5.80
N ASP A 30 13.56 -6.49 5.17
CA ASP A 30 14.86 -7.01 5.60
C ASP A 30 16.02 -6.03 5.32
N GLY A 31 15.97 -5.30 4.19
CA GLY A 31 16.96 -4.27 3.84
C GLY A 31 16.92 -3.02 4.75
N SER A 32 15.85 -2.84 5.52
CA SER A 32 15.60 -1.65 6.33
C SER A 32 16.02 -1.83 7.80
N GLY A 33 17.30 -1.66 8.11
CA GLY A 33 17.80 -1.71 9.49
C GLY A 33 17.32 -0.55 10.37
N VAL A 34 17.16 -0.77 11.69
CA VAL A 34 16.74 0.28 12.66
C VAL A 34 17.64 1.51 12.57
N ALA A 35 18.94 1.30 12.38
CA ALA A 35 19.90 2.40 12.25
C ALA A 35 19.59 3.32 11.05
N THR A 36 19.32 2.71 9.89
CA THR A 36 18.97 3.42 8.66
C THR A 36 17.64 4.15 8.83
N LEU A 37 16.63 3.47 9.35
CA LEU A 37 15.29 4.03 9.59
C LEU A 37 15.32 5.25 10.52
N MET A 38 16.10 5.17 11.60
CA MET A 38 16.25 6.29 12.53
C MET A 38 17.03 7.45 11.93
N LYS A 39 18.09 7.16 11.16
CA LYS A 39 18.84 8.16 10.42
C LYS A 39 17.94 8.92 9.44
N ASP A 40 17.11 8.20 8.69
CA ASP A 40 16.16 8.81 7.74
C ASP A 40 15.13 9.69 8.46
N ALA A 41 14.72 9.30 9.67
CA ALA A 41 13.82 10.10 10.52
C ALA A 41 14.51 11.30 11.19
N GLY A 42 15.81 11.51 10.95
CA GLY A 42 16.63 12.58 11.54
C GLY A 42 16.93 12.36 13.04
N LEU A 43 16.99 11.10 13.48
CA LEU A 43 17.12 10.73 14.89
C LEU A 43 18.33 9.80 15.10
N THR A 44 18.83 9.76 16.34
CA THR A 44 19.89 8.82 16.71
C THR A 44 19.30 7.44 17.04
N ASN A 45 20.04 6.38 16.72
CA ASN A 45 19.59 4.98 16.92
C ASN A 45 19.16 4.71 18.36
N GLY A 46 19.87 5.27 19.35
CA GLY A 46 19.56 5.08 20.78
C GLY A 46 18.19 5.61 21.21
N THR A 47 17.57 6.50 20.44
CA THR A 47 16.22 7.03 20.74
C THR A 47 15.10 6.11 20.27
N PHE A 48 15.39 5.07 19.48
CA PHE A 48 14.38 4.18 18.91
C PHE A 48 13.48 3.57 19.99
N TYR A 49 14.10 3.05 21.05
CA TYR A 49 13.41 2.38 22.16
C TYR A 49 12.55 3.31 23.02
N ALA A 50 12.63 4.64 22.81
CA ALA A 50 11.69 5.58 23.41
C ALA A 50 10.32 5.59 22.71
N TYR A 51 10.24 5.05 21.49
CA TYR A 51 9.07 5.10 20.59
C TYR A 51 8.52 3.71 20.22
N PHE A 52 9.39 2.71 20.07
CA PHE A 52 9.03 1.34 19.67
C PHE A 52 9.85 0.32 20.46
N ALA A 53 9.21 -0.76 20.90
CA ALA A 53 9.85 -1.85 21.62
C ALA A 53 10.73 -2.73 20.70
N SER A 54 10.39 -2.84 19.42
CA SER A 54 11.12 -3.64 18.45
C SER A 54 10.98 -3.12 17.02
N LYS A 55 11.85 -3.58 16.12
CA LYS A 55 11.71 -3.35 14.66
C LYS A 55 10.38 -3.89 14.15
N ASP A 56 9.97 -5.07 14.62
CA ASP A 56 8.71 -5.70 14.20
C ASP A 56 7.49 -4.86 14.59
N GLU A 57 7.50 -4.22 15.77
CA GLU A 57 6.43 -3.29 16.15
C GLU A 57 6.38 -2.08 15.21
N LEU A 58 7.53 -1.53 14.84
CA LEU A 58 7.61 -0.43 13.87
C LEU A 58 7.10 -0.88 12.50
N VAL A 59 7.50 -2.06 12.01
CA VAL A 59 7.08 -2.59 10.71
C VAL A 59 5.57 -2.78 10.67
N ALA A 60 4.98 -3.45 11.67
CA ALA A 60 3.53 -3.63 11.75
C ALA A 60 2.78 -2.28 11.79
N THR A 61 3.30 -1.32 12.58
CA THR A 61 2.73 0.03 12.65
C THR A 61 2.83 0.77 11.32
N ALA A 62 3.97 0.67 10.62
CA ALA A 62 4.20 1.31 9.33
C ALA A 62 3.30 0.70 8.25
N VAL A 63 3.15 -0.62 8.20
CA VAL A 63 2.23 -1.30 7.28
C VAL A 63 0.79 -0.83 7.51
N ALA A 64 0.32 -0.80 8.76
CA ALA A 64 -1.02 -0.30 9.08
C ALA A 64 -1.21 1.17 8.64
N ASP A 65 -0.20 2.00 8.85
CA ASP A 65 -0.23 3.41 8.44
C ASP A 65 -0.27 3.59 6.92
N GLN A 66 0.56 2.85 6.18
CA GLN A 66 0.59 2.88 4.72
C GLN A 66 -0.74 2.41 4.12
N MET A 67 -1.35 1.34 4.66
CA MET A 67 -2.66 0.86 4.19
C MET A 67 -3.76 1.90 4.46
N ARG A 68 -3.73 2.55 5.63
CA ARG A 68 -4.66 3.64 5.97
C ARG A 68 -4.50 4.84 5.03
N ALA A 69 -3.26 5.27 4.79
CA ALA A 69 -2.95 6.38 3.88
C ALA A 69 -3.38 6.08 2.45
N GLN A 70 -3.14 4.85 1.97
CA GLN A 70 -3.60 4.40 0.65
C GLN A 70 -5.13 4.49 0.55
N HIS A 71 -5.86 3.95 1.53
CA HIS A 71 -7.31 4.02 1.55
C HIS A 71 -7.83 5.47 1.57
N ALA A 72 -7.25 6.33 2.42
CA ALA A 72 -7.62 7.74 2.51
C ALA A 72 -7.40 8.48 1.18
N ASN A 73 -6.28 8.22 0.50
CA ASN A 73 -5.99 8.80 -0.82
C ASN A 73 -7.00 8.37 -1.88
N ILE A 74 -7.39 7.09 -1.89
CA ILE A 74 -8.42 6.57 -2.81
C ILE A 74 -9.76 7.25 -2.53
N VAL A 75 -10.18 7.32 -1.27
CA VAL A 75 -11.45 7.97 -0.90
C VAL A 75 -11.46 9.46 -1.28
N ALA A 76 -10.35 10.17 -1.07
CA ALA A 76 -10.27 11.60 -1.33
C ALA A 76 -10.23 11.97 -2.82
N ARG A 77 -9.71 11.08 -3.68
CA ARG A 77 -9.40 11.39 -5.08
C ARG A 77 -10.29 10.65 -6.09
N ALA A 78 -10.79 9.47 -5.73
CA ALA A 78 -11.57 8.65 -6.64
C ALA A 78 -13.02 9.14 -6.69
N ALA A 79 -13.59 9.23 -7.90
CA ALA A 79 -15.02 9.45 -8.07
C ALA A 79 -15.86 8.36 -7.34
N PRO A 80 -17.14 8.62 -7.01
CA PRO A 80 -18.02 7.59 -6.49
C PRO A 80 -18.26 6.46 -7.51
N GLY A 81 -18.62 5.28 -6.98
CA GLY A 81 -19.01 4.13 -7.79
C GLY A 81 -17.95 3.69 -8.79
N ARG A 82 -18.43 3.22 -9.94
CA ARG A 82 -17.61 2.54 -10.95
C ARG A 82 -16.58 3.44 -11.64
N ALA A 83 -16.94 4.69 -11.89
CA ALA A 83 -16.02 5.66 -12.48
C ALA A 83 -14.77 5.86 -11.59
N GLY A 84 -14.94 5.80 -10.27
CA GLY A 84 -13.81 5.85 -9.34
C GLY A 84 -12.90 4.63 -9.40
N LEU A 85 -13.46 3.44 -9.60
CA LEU A 85 -12.67 2.22 -9.77
C LEU A 85 -11.88 2.26 -11.08
N GLU A 86 -12.49 2.70 -12.17
CA GLU A 86 -11.77 2.89 -13.43
C GLU A 86 -10.64 3.92 -13.29
N GLN A 87 -10.92 5.06 -12.64
CA GLN A 87 -9.90 6.08 -12.36
C GLN A 87 -8.75 5.50 -11.55
N LEU A 88 -9.05 4.69 -10.53
CA LEU A 88 -8.05 4.05 -9.69
C LEU A 88 -7.19 3.06 -10.49
N VAL A 89 -7.81 2.21 -11.31
CA VAL A 89 -7.11 1.24 -12.17
C VAL A 89 -6.13 1.97 -13.10
N ARG A 90 -6.60 3.02 -13.78
CA ARG A 90 -5.77 3.81 -14.71
C ARG A 90 -4.63 4.52 -13.99
N TRP A 91 -4.90 5.10 -12.82
CA TRP A 91 -3.87 5.73 -12.01
C TRP A 91 -2.82 4.69 -11.54
N TYR A 92 -3.26 3.53 -11.07
CA TYR A 92 -2.38 2.48 -10.54
C TYR A 92 -1.42 1.92 -11.60
N PHE A 93 -1.85 1.87 -12.86
CA PHE A 93 -1.06 1.41 -13.99
C PHE A 93 -0.40 2.55 -14.79
N SER A 94 -0.23 3.74 -14.20
CA SER A 94 0.58 4.78 -14.82
C SER A 94 2.08 4.50 -14.67
N THR A 95 2.89 5.03 -15.59
CA THR A 95 4.36 5.00 -15.48
C THR A 95 4.84 5.69 -14.21
N GLU A 96 4.17 6.76 -13.78
CA GLU A 96 4.42 7.41 -12.49
C GLU A 96 4.30 6.42 -11.32
N GLN A 97 3.26 5.58 -11.28
CA GLN A 97 3.12 4.57 -10.23
C GLN A 97 4.09 3.41 -10.38
N ARG A 98 4.48 3.04 -11.60
CA ARG A 98 5.55 2.05 -11.83
C ARG A 98 6.87 2.55 -11.23
N ASP A 99 7.25 3.78 -11.54
CA ASP A 99 8.59 4.29 -11.26
C ASP A 99 8.70 4.87 -9.84
N ASN A 100 7.61 5.38 -9.26
CA ASN A 100 7.57 5.87 -7.88
C ASN A 100 7.24 4.76 -6.87
N ILE A 101 8.28 4.01 -6.48
CA ILE A 101 8.15 2.95 -5.48
C ILE A 101 7.89 3.51 -4.07
N GLU A 102 8.54 4.63 -3.72
CA GLU A 102 8.58 5.16 -2.35
C GLU A 102 7.25 5.74 -1.86
N ASP A 103 6.48 6.35 -2.76
CA ASP A 103 5.14 6.86 -2.47
C ASP A 103 4.05 5.99 -3.08
N GLY A 104 4.44 4.92 -3.78
CA GLY A 104 3.55 3.96 -4.41
C GLY A 104 2.82 3.04 -3.43
N CYS A 105 2.06 2.10 -4.01
CA CYS A 105 1.24 1.17 -3.26
C CYS A 105 2.08 0.13 -2.47
N PRO A 106 1.84 -0.05 -1.15
CA PRO A 106 2.51 -1.08 -0.36
C PRO A 106 2.28 -2.50 -0.89
N ASN A 107 1.12 -2.79 -1.48
CA ASN A 107 0.84 -4.14 -2.04
C ASN A 107 1.84 -4.51 -3.16
N ALA A 108 2.14 -3.59 -4.07
CA ALA A 108 3.08 -3.84 -5.16
C ALA A 108 4.54 -3.78 -4.73
N ALA A 109 4.84 -3.34 -3.51
CA ALA A 109 6.21 -3.20 -3.01
C ALA A 109 6.59 -4.26 -1.98
N LEU A 110 5.62 -4.76 -1.18
CA LEU A 110 5.92 -5.47 0.07
C LEU A 110 5.16 -6.78 0.25
N LEU A 111 4.22 -7.15 -0.64
CA LEU A 111 3.28 -8.23 -0.35
C LEU A 111 3.95 -9.61 -0.12
N ASP A 112 5.03 -9.90 -0.83
CA ASP A 112 5.80 -11.15 -0.66
C ASP A 112 6.63 -11.16 0.64
N GLU A 113 7.11 -10.01 1.11
CA GLU A 113 7.79 -9.87 2.40
C GLU A 113 6.82 -9.88 3.58
N ILE A 114 5.65 -9.23 3.44
CA ILE A 114 4.57 -9.28 4.42
C ILE A 114 4.13 -10.73 4.63
N ALA A 115 4.03 -11.52 3.56
CA ALA A 115 3.67 -12.94 3.67
C ALA A 115 4.64 -13.76 4.53
N ARG A 116 5.92 -13.37 4.59
CA ARG A 116 6.97 -14.02 5.40
C ARG A 116 7.24 -13.31 6.74
N SER A 117 6.54 -12.21 7.02
CA SER A 117 6.72 -11.39 8.22
C SER A 117 6.02 -11.99 9.44
N THR A 118 6.21 -11.33 10.59
CA THR A 118 5.57 -11.70 11.86
C THR A 118 4.04 -11.62 11.80
N ASP A 119 3.36 -12.39 12.65
CA ASP A 119 1.89 -12.38 12.73
C ASP A 119 1.29 -10.98 12.98
N PRO A 120 1.84 -10.13 13.87
CA PRO A 120 1.36 -8.76 14.01
C PRO A 120 1.42 -7.95 12.71
N THR A 121 2.45 -8.15 11.88
CA THR A 121 2.58 -7.47 10.58
C THR A 121 1.53 -7.97 9.60
N ARG A 122 1.34 -9.30 9.52
CA ARG A 122 0.33 -9.93 8.67
C ARG A 122 -1.09 -9.51 9.07
N GLN A 123 -1.36 -9.39 10.36
CA GLN A 123 -2.63 -8.92 10.88
C GLN A 123 -2.87 -7.45 10.53
N ALA A 124 -1.89 -6.56 10.79
CA ALA A 124 -1.96 -5.15 10.42
C ALA A 124 -2.24 -4.94 8.92
N TYR A 125 -1.59 -5.74 8.07
CA TYR A 125 -1.89 -5.78 6.64
C TYR A 125 -3.32 -6.23 6.37
N THR A 126 -3.76 -7.33 6.95
CA THR A 126 -5.09 -7.92 6.73
C THR A 126 -6.19 -6.91 7.05
N GLU A 127 -6.11 -6.25 8.21
CA GLU A 127 -7.07 -5.23 8.64
C GLU A 127 -7.16 -4.08 7.61
N GLY A 128 -6.01 -3.58 7.15
CA GLY A 128 -5.97 -2.52 6.13
C GLY A 128 -6.47 -2.98 4.76
N ALA A 129 -6.14 -4.20 4.36
CA ALA A 129 -6.56 -4.77 3.08
C ALA A 129 -8.08 -4.93 3.03
N LEU A 130 -8.69 -5.42 4.12
CA LEU A 130 -10.15 -5.56 4.20
C LEU A 130 -10.86 -4.23 4.02
N VAL A 131 -10.36 -3.13 4.60
CA VAL A 131 -10.94 -1.79 4.40
C VAL A 131 -10.88 -1.37 2.93
N LEU A 132 -9.76 -1.62 2.25
CA LEU A 132 -9.64 -1.34 0.80
C LEU A 132 -10.60 -2.19 -0.03
N ILE A 133 -10.66 -3.49 0.25
CA ILE A 133 -11.52 -4.46 -0.45
C ILE A 133 -12.98 -4.09 -0.28
N ASP A 134 -13.42 -3.79 0.94
CA ASP A 134 -14.79 -3.40 1.23
C ASP A 134 -15.13 -2.06 0.53
N GLY A 135 -14.17 -1.14 0.44
CA GLY A 135 -14.28 0.10 -0.33
C GLY A 135 -14.39 -0.11 -1.84
N PHE A 136 -13.74 -1.12 -2.41
CA PHE A 136 -13.90 -1.50 -3.82
C PHE A 136 -15.24 -2.17 -4.05
N ALA A 137 -15.61 -3.11 -3.18
CA ALA A 137 -16.85 -3.85 -3.26
C ALA A 137 -18.07 -2.92 -3.19
N ALA A 138 -18.05 -1.93 -2.30
CA ALA A 138 -19.09 -0.91 -2.20
C ALA A 138 -19.22 -0.03 -3.46
N ARG A 139 -18.15 0.15 -4.22
CA ARG A 139 -18.18 0.90 -5.50
C ARG A 139 -18.65 0.03 -6.66
N LEU A 140 -18.38 -1.28 -6.60
CA LEU A 140 -18.69 -2.23 -7.66
C LEU A 140 -20.14 -2.71 -7.59
N ALA A 141 -20.62 -3.07 -6.40
CA ALA A 141 -21.97 -3.56 -6.15
C ALA A 141 -22.61 -2.77 -4.99
N PRO A 142 -23.01 -1.50 -5.19
CA PRO A 142 -23.50 -0.64 -4.11
C PRO A 142 -24.76 -1.18 -3.41
N HIS A 143 -25.55 -2.02 -4.09
CA HIS A 143 -26.75 -2.64 -3.54
C HIS A 143 -26.50 -4.00 -2.88
N ASP A 144 -25.33 -4.61 -3.10
CA ASP A 144 -24.91 -5.86 -2.45
C ASP A 144 -23.37 -5.94 -2.39
N PRO A 145 -22.69 -5.10 -1.58
CA PRO A 145 -21.23 -5.11 -1.53
C PRO A 145 -20.60 -6.47 -1.17
N PRO A 146 -21.18 -7.30 -0.27
CA PRO A 146 -20.63 -8.61 0.03
C PRO A 146 -20.41 -9.53 -1.18
N SER A 147 -21.27 -9.50 -2.21
CA SER A 147 -21.10 -10.35 -3.40
C SER A 147 -19.86 -9.96 -4.22
N ALA A 148 -19.49 -8.68 -4.23
CA ALA A 148 -18.33 -8.17 -4.96
C ALA A 148 -16.97 -8.35 -4.23
N ARG A 149 -16.95 -8.96 -3.03
CA ARG A 149 -15.75 -9.00 -2.18
C ARG A 149 -14.61 -9.83 -2.75
N LEU A 150 -14.88 -11.04 -3.24
CA LEU A 150 -13.87 -11.91 -3.86
C LEU A 150 -13.35 -11.34 -5.18
N LYS A 151 -14.22 -10.69 -5.95
CA LYS A 151 -13.83 -9.96 -7.16
C LYS A 151 -12.92 -8.77 -6.83
N SER A 152 -13.23 -8.04 -5.77
CA SER A 152 -12.40 -6.92 -5.28
C SER A 152 -11.01 -7.37 -4.80
N LEU A 153 -10.93 -8.53 -4.12
CA LEU A 153 -9.67 -9.20 -3.79
C LEU A 153 -8.88 -9.57 -5.05
N SER A 154 -9.55 -10.15 -6.05
CA SER A 154 -8.94 -10.55 -7.32
C SER A 154 -8.41 -9.33 -8.08
N LEU A 155 -9.15 -8.22 -8.08
CA LEU A 155 -8.70 -6.95 -8.64
C LEU A 155 -7.44 -6.45 -7.92
N LEU A 156 -7.42 -6.43 -6.59
CA LEU A 156 -6.24 -6.00 -5.83
C LEU A 156 -4.99 -6.84 -6.17
N GLY A 157 -5.15 -8.17 -6.24
CA GLY A 157 -4.06 -9.07 -6.62
C GLY A 157 -3.56 -8.84 -8.04
N MET A 158 -4.47 -8.65 -9.00
CA MET A 158 -4.14 -8.32 -10.39
C MET A 158 -3.39 -6.98 -10.49
N LEU A 159 -3.88 -5.94 -9.81
CA LEU A 159 -3.24 -4.62 -9.79
C LEU A 159 -1.82 -4.72 -9.26
N ALA A 160 -1.64 -5.30 -8.06
CA ALA A 160 -0.34 -5.42 -7.42
C ALA A 160 0.64 -6.25 -8.27
N GLY A 161 0.22 -7.43 -8.73
CA GLY A 161 1.06 -8.35 -9.49
C GLY A 161 1.47 -7.81 -10.86
N THR A 162 0.55 -7.15 -11.57
CA THR A 162 0.86 -6.55 -12.89
C THR A 162 1.86 -5.40 -12.74
N LEU A 163 1.69 -4.56 -11.73
CA LEU A 163 2.64 -3.47 -11.46
C LEU A 163 4.02 -4.01 -11.06
N GLN A 164 4.07 -5.04 -10.20
CA GLN A 164 5.32 -5.73 -9.84
C GLN A 164 6.03 -6.30 -11.07
N LEU A 165 5.30 -7.00 -11.95
CA LEU A 165 5.87 -7.55 -13.17
C LEU A 165 6.41 -6.44 -14.07
N SER A 166 5.65 -5.33 -14.25
CA SER A 166 6.10 -4.20 -15.07
C SER A 166 7.41 -3.57 -14.57
N ARG A 167 7.62 -3.51 -13.25
CA ARG A 167 8.86 -3.01 -12.63
C ARG A 167 10.06 -3.93 -12.85
N ALA A 168 9.81 -5.23 -12.99
CA ALA A 168 10.86 -6.23 -13.17
C ALA A 168 11.37 -6.32 -14.62
N LEU A 169 10.57 -5.84 -15.59
CA LEU A 169 10.93 -5.89 -17.01
C LEU A 169 12.00 -4.85 -17.35
N THR A 170 13.08 -5.30 -18.00
CA THR A 170 14.14 -4.41 -18.50
C THR A 170 13.77 -3.72 -19.81
N ASP A 171 12.86 -4.30 -20.58
CA ASP A 171 12.29 -3.69 -21.79
C ASP A 171 11.16 -2.73 -21.38
N GLN A 172 11.43 -1.43 -21.52
CA GLN A 172 10.49 -0.37 -21.14
C GLN A 172 9.24 -0.33 -22.01
N GLN A 173 9.38 -0.64 -23.31
CA GLN A 173 8.22 -0.67 -24.21
C GLN A 173 7.29 -1.82 -23.82
N LEU A 174 7.85 -3.01 -23.56
CA LEU A 174 7.06 -4.14 -23.08
C LEU A 174 6.41 -3.86 -21.71
N ALA A 175 7.12 -3.16 -20.81
CA ALA A 175 6.57 -2.76 -19.52
C ALA A 175 5.37 -1.81 -19.68
N ASP A 176 5.45 -0.84 -20.60
CA ASP A 176 4.35 0.08 -20.91
C ASP A 176 3.16 -0.68 -21.53
N GLU A 177 3.40 -1.55 -22.52
CA GLU A 177 2.38 -2.38 -23.15
C GLU A 177 1.67 -3.30 -22.13
N LEU A 178 2.42 -3.85 -21.16
CA LEU A 178 1.86 -4.64 -20.08
C LEU A 178 0.92 -3.83 -19.19
N LEU A 179 1.29 -2.59 -18.83
CA LEU A 179 0.44 -1.72 -18.03
C LEU A 179 -0.86 -1.35 -18.77
N GLU A 180 -0.77 -1.04 -20.06
CA GLU A 180 -1.96 -0.79 -20.90
C GLU A 180 -2.87 -2.02 -20.98
N GLN A 181 -2.29 -3.21 -21.14
CA GLN A 181 -3.04 -4.46 -21.13
C GLN A 181 -3.65 -4.76 -19.77
N GLY A 182 -2.94 -4.40 -18.69
CA GLY A 182 -3.44 -4.44 -17.32
C GLY A 182 -4.71 -3.63 -17.15
N ILE A 183 -4.74 -2.39 -17.67
CA ILE A 183 -5.94 -1.53 -17.64
C ILE A 183 -7.11 -2.25 -18.33
N ARG A 184 -6.92 -2.73 -19.56
CA ARG A 184 -7.98 -3.42 -20.32
C ARG A 184 -8.51 -4.64 -19.57
N THR A 185 -7.62 -5.45 -19.00
CA THR A 185 -7.96 -6.68 -18.27
C THR A 185 -8.71 -6.37 -16.98
N ALA A 186 -8.25 -5.37 -16.22
CA ALA A 186 -8.90 -4.94 -14.99
C ALA A 186 -10.30 -4.38 -15.25
N LEU A 187 -10.50 -3.57 -16.30
CA LEU A 187 -11.83 -3.06 -16.66
C LEU A 187 -12.78 -4.19 -17.10
N ALA A 188 -12.30 -5.16 -17.88
CA ALA A 188 -13.09 -6.33 -18.24
C ALA A 188 -13.50 -7.17 -17.01
N LEU A 189 -12.61 -7.31 -16.02
CA LEU A 189 -12.94 -7.98 -14.74
C LEU A 189 -14.08 -7.27 -14.00
N LEU A 190 -14.09 -5.93 -14.04
CA LEU A 190 -15.19 -5.17 -13.47
C LEU A 190 -16.49 -5.44 -14.24
N ASP A 191 -16.44 -5.60 -15.57
CA ASP A 191 -17.62 -5.68 -16.48
C ASP A 191 -18.37 -7.02 -16.44
N ALA A 192 -17.69 -8.10 -16.04
CA ALA A 192 -18.17 -9.48 -16.14
C ALA A 192 -19.43 -9.85 -15.32
N GLU A 193 -20.11 -8.91 -14.65
CA GLU A 193 -21.32 -9.15 -13.85
C GLU A 193 -22.57 -8.39 -14.31
N GLN A 194 -22.52 -7.67 -15.44
CA GLN A 194 -23.73 -7.03 -16.00
C GLN A 194 -24.64 -7.99 -16.79
N HIS A 195 -24.36 -9.30 -16.79
CA HIS A 195 -24.99 -10.27 -17.69
C HIS A 195 -25.70 -11.44 -17.00
N ASP A 196 -26.00 -11.35 -15.69
CA ASP A 196 -26.90 -12.29 -15.01
C ASP A 196 -28.18 -11.58 -14.53
#